data_AF-A0A842NLV2-F1
#
_entry.id   AF-A0A842NLV2-F1
#
_cell.length_a   1.000
_cell.length_b   1.000
_cell.length_c   1.000
_cell.angle_alpha   90.00
_cell.angle_beta   90.00
_cell.angle_gamma   90.00
#
_symmetry.space_group_name_H-M   'P 1'
#
loop_
_entity.id
_entity.type
_entity.pdbx_description
1 polymer ?
#
loop_
_entity_poly.entity_id
_entity_poly.type
_entity_poly.pdbx_seq_one_letter_code
_entity_poly.pdbx_strand_id
1 'polypeptide(L)'
;MKNKRGTSMAPKTLVRIILILSAAFIMGLFVMGITKVITKGGDVENCRTSIIAAAQSKKLPTIKGIGRPIANLNCPRQEFVLYKKDIVEKGEINQDKAHKRIADAMAECWYMVGEGKMDPFSDWEDKNKNYCLICKTIKFDKKLERFISSHADDLNKTYLIEKKGLSDEEATTKVKENIKKYMVTTEKLYVREHSPKHSDKTYYGYLFNEEPPEISEETKENLSYQPFIPGSTIFVNMYRYKAKSTAWKVVGIGAAVFGGVLVVGGLVLAPFTGGGSLLVSSAGWSIFAASAATIAAMTVGVLGGGLALYATVDKAFESCEGCGIGGIQLLPPYVPLSEEQKICVEDCNTGDPKYKNIPYCSLIVN
;
A
#
# COMPACT_ATOMS: atom_id res chain seq x y z
N MET A 1 33.21 57.76 -50.61
CA MET A 1 32.59 56.75 -49.70
C MET A 1 31.36 56.15 -50.37
N LYS A 2 31.30 54.83 -50.64
CA LYS A 2 30.12 54.18 -51.22
C LYS A 2 29.23 53.60 -50.11
N ASN A 3 28.13 54.28 -49.80
CA ASN A 3 27.16 53.83 -48.81
C ASN A 3 26.40 52.60 -49.35
N LYS A 4 26.63 51.42 -48.77
CA LYS A 4 25.93 50.18 -49.14
C LYS A 4 24.49 50.26 -48.63
N ARG A 5 23.56 50.69 -49.50
CA ARG A 5 22.11 50.61 -49.23
C ARG A 5 21.76 49.17 -48.84
N GLY A 6 21.13 49.01 -47.68
CA GLY A 6 20.74 47.70 -47.18
C GLY A 6 19.85 46.98 -48.20
N THR A 7 20.27 45.78 -48.60
CA THR A 7 19.45 44.90 -49.43
C THR A 7 18.19 44.56 -48.65
N SER A 8 17.06 45.15 -49.03
CA SER A 8 15.73 44.81 -48.54
C SER A 8 15.59 43.29 -48.55
N MET A 9 15.48 42.68 -47.37
CA MET A 9 15.23 41.25 -47.28
C MET A 9 13.89 41.00 -47.97
N ALA A 10 13.90 40.33 -49.11
CA ALA A 10 12.69 40.09 -49.89
C ALA A 10 11.62 39.46 -48.97
N PRO A 11 10.38 39.96 -48.95
CA PRO A 11 9.38 39.56 -47.95
C PRO A 11 9.12 38.04 -47.91
N LYS A 12 9.36 37.35 -49.03
CA LYS A 12 9.34 35.88 -49.15
C LYS A 12 10.28 35.17 -48.16
N THR A 13 11.46 35.72 -47.86
CA THR A 13 12.43 35.12 -46.93
C THR A 13 11.94 35.24 -45.47
N LEU A 14 11.39 36.40 -45.10
CA LEU A 14 10.88 36.66 -43.76
C LEU A 14 9.68 35.73 -43.42
N VAL A 15 8.74 35.57 -44.37
CA VAL A 15 7.61 34.63 -44.21
C VAL A 15 8.09 33.19 -44.01
N ARG A 16 9.11 32.74 -44.74
CA ARG A 16 9.67 31.38 -44.60
C ARG A 16 10.30 31.15 -43.23
N ILE A 17 10.98 32.14 -42.66
CA ILE A 17 11.58 32.05 -41.32
C ILE A 17 10.47 31.97 -40.25
N ILE A 18 9.44 32.82 -40.34
CA ILE A 18 8.31 32.83 -39.41
C ILE A 18 7.59 31.47 -39.41
N LEU A 19 7.39 30.86 -40.60
CA LEU A 19 6.73 29.56 -40.72
C LEU A 19 7.56 28.42 -40.09
N ILE A 20 8.88 28.42 -40.26
CA ILE A 20 9.76 27.44 -39.61
C ILE A 20 9.75 27.61 -38.09
N LEU A 21 9.83 28.85 -37.59
CA LEU A 21 9.78 29.13 -36.15
C LEU A 21 8.44 28.74 -35.53
N SER A 22 7.31 29.00 -36.21
CA SER A 22 5.99 28.59 -35.70
C SER A 22 5.82 27.08 -35.67
N ALA A 23 6.28 26.36 -36.70
CA ALA A 23 6.27 24.90 -36.72
C ALA A 23 7.16 24.29 -35.62
N ALA A 24 8.37 24.83 -35.42
CA ALA A 24 9.28 24.40 -34.36
C ALA A 24 8.70 24.66 -32.96
N PHE A 25 8.03 25.80 -32.76
CA PHE A 25 7.36 26.13 -31.50
C PHE A 25 6.19 25.18 -31.19
N ILE A 26 5.32 24.90 -32.17
CA ILE A 26 4.21 23.95 -32.03
C ILE A 26 4.74 22.54 -31.70
N MET A 27 5.78 22.09 -32.40
CA MET A 27 6.41 20.79 -32.15
C MET A 27 7.08 20.74 -30.77
N GLY A 28 7.71 21.83 -30.33
CA GLY A 28 8.28 21.95 -28.99
C GLY A 28 7.22 21.83 -27.88
N LEU A 29 6.08 22.51 -28.02
CA LEU A 29 4.95 22.39 -27.09
C LEU A 29 4.42 20.94 -27.03
N PHE A 30 4.33 20.26 -28.17
CA PHE A 30 3.87 18.87 -28.25
C PHE A 30 4.84 17.92 -27.52
N VAL A 31 6.16 18.06 -27.72
CA VAL A 31 7.19 17.28 -27.02
C VAL A 31 7.16 17.54 -25.50
N MET A 32 6.98 18.79 -25.05
CA MET A 32 6.84 19.12 -23.63
C MET A 32 5.56 18.55 -23.00
N GLY A 33 4.48 18.40 -23.78
CA GLY A 33 3.26 17.72 -23.34
C GLY A 33 3.47 16.22 -23.16
N ILE A 34 4.11 15.57 -24.13
CA ILE A 34 4.35 14.11 -24.13
C ILE A 34 5.30 13.69 -23.00
N THR A 35 6.40 14.41 -22.76
CA THR A 35 7.40 14.00 -21.74
C THR A 35 6.79 13.88 -20.34
N LYS A 36 5.87 14.77 -19.95
CA LYS A 36 5.16 14.69 -18.66
C LYS A 36 4.23 13.49 -18.51
N VAL A 37 3.73 12.93 -19.61
CA VAL A 37 2.89 11.72 -19.59
C VAL A 37 3.77 10.48 -19.53
N ILE A 38 4.89 10.48 -20.27
CA ILE A 38 5.83 9.35 -20.32
C ILE A 38 6.49 9.11 -18.95
N THR A 39 6.90 10.14 -18.20
CA THR A 39 7.65 9.94 -16.94
C THR A 39 6.90 9.08 -15.91
N LYS A 40 5.59 9.24 -15.75
CA LYS A 40 4.81 8.46 -14.77
C LYS A 40 4.66 6.98 -15.14
N GLY A 41 4.47 6.67 -16.42
CA GLY A 41 4.50 5.28 -16.90
C GLY A 41 5.91 4.70 -16.88
N GLY A 42 6.91 5.57 -17.10
CA GLY A 42 8.33 5.23 -17.09
C GLY A 42 8.79 4.59 -15.78
N ASP A 43 8.49 5.18 -14.63
CA ASP A 43 8.92 4.63 -13.32
C ASP A 43 8.37 3.22 -13.06
N VAL A 44 7.10 2.97 -13.43
CA VAL A 44 6.43 1.68 -13.27
C VAL A 44 7.06 0.61 -14.17
N GLU A 45 7.24 0.90 -15.45
CA GLU A 45 7.86 -0.04 -16.39
C GLU A 45 9.37 -0.20 -16.16
N ASN A 46 10.07 0.83 -15.67
CA ASN A 46 11.47 0.75 -15.26
C ASN A 46 11.64 -0.20 -14.08
N CYS A 47 10.82 -0.04 -13.04
CA CYS A 47 10.79 -0.95 -11.89
C CYS A 47 10.52 -2.39 -12.34
N ARG A 48 9.44 -2.58 -13.11
CA ARG A 48 9.05 -3.89 -13.67
C ARG A 48 10.14 -4.53 -14.52
N THR A 49 10.77 -3.76 -15.40
CA THR A 49 11.89 -4.24 -16.24
C THR A 49 13.10 -4.59 -15.39
N SER A 50 13.40 -3.84 -14.32
CA SER A 50 14.49 -4.17 -13.39
C SER A 50 14.22 -5.46 -12.62
N ILE A 51 12.97 -5.71 -12.22
CA ILE A 51 12.54 -6.94 -11.55
C ILE A 51 12.58 -8.14 -12.50
N ILE A 52 12.14 -7.97 -13.75
CA ILE A 52 12.25 -9.01 -14.79
C ILE A 52 13.72 -9.32 -15.08
N ALA A 53 14.58 -8.31 -15.22
CA ALA A 53 16.02 -8.49 -15.42
C ALA A 53 16.69 -9.20 -14.24
N ALA A 54 16.31 -8.85 -13.00
CA ALA A 54 16.77 -9.51 -11.77
C ALA A 54 16.29 -10.96 -11.65
N ALA A 55 15.08 -11.28 -12.12
CA ALA A 55 14.56 -12.65 -12.18
C ALA A 55 15.22 -13.47 -13.31
N GLN A 56 15.56 -12.84 -14.44
CA GLN A 56 16.21 -13.49 -15.57
C GLN A 56 17.71 -13.73 -15.33
N SER A 57 18.43 -12.80 -14.69
CA SER A 57 19.87 -12.92 -14.44
C SER A 57 20.22 -14.17 -13.60
N LYS A 58 19.29 -14.64 -12.76
CA LYS A 58 19.42 -15.90 -12.02
C LYS A 58 19.56 -17.15 -12.87
N LYS A 59 18.97 -17.15 -14.07
CA LYS A 59 19.02 -18.29 -15.00
C LYS A 59 20.42 -18.46 -15.61
N LEU A 60 21.29 -17.46 -15.46
CA LEU A 60 22.69 -17.56 -15.84
C LEU A 60 23.45 -18.42 -14.80
N PRO A 61 24.32 -19.34 -15.25
CA PRO A 61 25.09 -20.18 -14.33
C PRO A 61 26.01 -19.32 -13.46
N THR A 62 25.96 -19.51 -12.15
CA THR A 62 26.80 -18.78 -11.20
C THR A 62 28.26 -19.14 -11.41
N ILE A 63 29.07 -18.19 -11.88
CA ILE A 63 30.53 -18.36 -11.98
C ILE A 63 31.09 -18.40 -10.55
N LYS A 64 31.66 -19.54 -10.12
CA LYS A 64 32.25 -19.69 -8.79
C LYS A 64 33.28 -18.58 -8.53
N GLY A 65 33.14 -17.88 -7.41
CA GLY A 65 34.03 -16.80 -6.99
C GLY A 65 33.60 -15.39 -7.43
N ILE A 66 32.66 -15.26 -8.37
CA ILE A 66 32.01 -13.98 -8.69
C ILE A 66 30.61 -14.02 -8.06
N GLY A 67 30.43 -13.30 -6.95
CA GLY A 67 29.12 -13.16 -6.33
C GLY A 67 28.10 -12.65 -7.34
N ARG A 68 26.86 -13.16 -7.28
CA ARG A 68 25.81 -12.69 -8.20
C ARG A 68 25.64 -11.19 -8.00
N PRO A 69 25.68 -10.36 -9.06
CA PRO A 69 25.40 -8.94 -8.90
C PRO A 69 23.98 -8.81 -8.37
N ILE A 70 23.84 -8.26 -7.17
CA ILE A 70 22.54 -7.87 -6.63
C ILE A 70 22.01 -6.83 -7.62
N ALA A 71 21.01 -7.22 -8.41
CA ALA A 71 20.43 -6.35 -9.40
C ALA A 71 19.81 -5.16 -8.65
N ASN A 72 20.37 -3.98 -8.86
CA ASN A 72 19.86 -2.76 -8.26
C ASN A 72 18.47 -2.50 -8.85
N LEU A 73 17.42 -2.75 -8.07
CA LEU A 73 16.04 -2.62 -8.53
C LEU A 73 15.73 -1.13 -8.66
N ASN A 74 15.34 -0.69 -9.86
CA ASN A 74 15.04 0.72 -10.10
C ASN A 74 13.57 0.98 -9.78
N CYS A 75 13.21 0.83 -8.51
CA CYS A 75 11.84 0.86 -8.03
C CYS A 75 11.63 2.00 -7.02
N PRO A 76 11.59 3.27 -7.50
CA PRO A 76 11.46 4.42 -6.63
C PRO A 76 10.16 4.36 -5.82
N ARG A 77 10.25 4.68 -4.53
CA ARG A 77 9.05 4.80 -3.67
C ARG A 77 8.20 5.97 -4.15
N GLN A 78 6.94 5.71 -4.47
CA GLN A 78 6.03 6.72 -5.00
C GLN A 78 5.06 7.24 -3.93
N GLU A 79 4.53 8.44 -4.14
CA GLU A 79 3.45 8.99 -3.31
C GLU A 79 2.10 8.78 -3.98
N PHE A 80 1.16 8.18 -3.24
CA PHE A 80 -0.21 7.99 -3.69
C PHE A 80 -1.14 8.94 -2.93
N VAL A 81 -1.56 10.02 -3.59
CA VAL A 81 -2.40 11.05 -2.96
C VAL A 81 -3.88 10.76 -3.18
N LEU A 82 -4.61 10.54 -2.08
CA LEU A 82 -6.08 10.55 -2.06
C LEU A 82 -6.58 12.00 -1.93
N TYR A 83 -7.35 12.45 -2.92
CA TYR A 83 -7.89 13.81 -2.96
C TYR A 83 -9.34 13.84 -2.50
N LYS A 84 -9.71 14.80 -1.65
CA LYS A 84 -11.10 15.02 -1.19
C LYS A 84 -12.11 15.01 -2.35
N LYS A 85 -11.79 15.72 -3.43
CA LYS A 85 -12.66 15.87 -4.61
C LYS A 85 -12.93 14.57 -5.38
N ASP A 86 -12.11 13.54 -5.18
CA ASP A 86 -12.25 12.26 -5.89
C ASP A 86 -13.10 11.26 -5.07
N ILE A 87 -13.19 11.44 -3.74
CA ILE A 87 -13.81 10.46 -2.81
C ILE A 87 -14.88 11.02 -1.87
N VAL A 88 -15.05 12.34 -1.72
CA VAL A 88 -16.09 12.94 -0.86
C VAL A 88 -17.29 13.39 -1.68
N GLU A 89 -18.47 12.90 -1.34
CA GLU A 89 -19.75 13.21 -1.97
C GLU A 89 -20.79 13.56 -0.91
N LYS A 90 -21.59 14.61 -1.13
CA LYS A 90 -22.66 15.05 -0.19
C LYS A 90 -22.21 15.29 1.27
N GLY A 91 -20.92 15.44 1.52
CA GLY A 91 -20.35 15.62 2.87
C GLY A 91 -19.85 14.34 3.53
N GLU A 92 -19.79 13.22 2.80
CA GLU A 92 -19.42 11.89 3.30
C GLU A 92 -18.34 11.27 2.40
N ILE A 93 -17.52 10.36 2.93
CA ILE A 93 -16.57 9.57 2.12
C ILE A 93 -17.34 8.46 1.42
N ASN A 94 -17.34 8.50 0.08
CA ASN A 94 -17.76 7.39 -0.75
C ASN A 94 -16.68 6.28 -0.67
N GLN A 95 -16.96 5.28 0.17
CA GLN A 95 -16.02 4.18 0.44
C GLN A 95 -15.64 3.41 -0.82
N ASP A 96 -16.60 3.07 -1.69
CA ASP A 96 -16.31 2.34 -2.94
C ASP A 96 -15.36 3.13 -3.86
N LYS A 97 -15.49 4.46 -3.94
CA LYS A 97 -14.52 5.31 -4.65
C LYS A 97 -13.14 5.31 -3.99
N ALA A 98 -13.07 5.38 -2.65
CA ALA A 98 -11.81 5.34 -1.94
C ALA A 98 -11.10 3.98 -2.09
N HIS A 99 -11.83 2.89 -1.85
CA HIS A 99 -11.38 1.51 -2.03
C HIS A 99 -10.92 1.25 -3.46
N LYS A 100 -11.66 1.72 -4.48
CA LYS A 100 -11.24 1.61 -5.88
C LYS A 100 -9.91 2.28 -6.15
N ARG A 101 -9.71 3.49 -5.64
CA ARG A 101 -8.46 4.24 -5.85
C ARG A 101 -7.28 3.54 -5.16
N ILE A 102 -7.48 2.97 -3.97
CA ILE A 102 -6.45 2.17 -3.27
C ILE A 102 -6.18 0.85 -4.01
N ALA A 103 -7.22 0.13 -4.43
CA ALA A 103 -7.12 -1.12 -5.17
C ALA A 103 -6.41 -0.94 -6.52
N ASP A 104 -6.69 0.13 -7.26
CA ASP A 104 -5.96 0.46 -8.49
C ASP A 104 -4.45 0.72 -8.22
N ALA A 105 -4.13 1.38 -7.09
CA ALA A 105 -2.75 1.61 -6.66
C ALA A 105 -2.04 0.32 -6.19
N MET A 106 -2.79 -0.63 -5.63
CA MET A 106 -2.34 -1.98 -5.32
C MET A 106 -2.10 -2.80 -6.60
N ALA A 107 -3.00 -2.71 -7.59
CA ALA A 107 -2.83 -3.33 -8.91
C ALA A 107 -1.49 -2.96 -9.57
N GLU A 108 -1.20 -1.66 -9.57
CA GLU A 108 0.01 -1.08 -10.16
C GLU A 108 1.28 -1.61 -9.45
N CYS A 109 1.24 -1.70 -8.12
CA CYS A 109 2.29 -2.29 -7.31
C CYS A 109 2.53 -3.78 -7.60
N TRP A 110 1.44 -4.55 -7.75
CA TRP A 110 1.51 -5.97 -8.09
C TRP A 110 2.01 -6.21 -9.53
N TYR A 111 1.62 -5.35 -10.46
CA TYR A 111 2.11 -5.36 -11.84
C TYR A 111 3.62 -5.08 -11.92
N MET A 112 4.13 -4.14 -11.10
CA MET A 112 5.58 -3.87 -11.01
C MET A 112 6.39 -5.11 -10.62
N VAL A 113 5.92 -5.92 -9.67
CA VAL A 113 6.61 -7.17 -9.27
C VAL A 113 6.36 -8.34 -10.22
N GLY A 114 5.82 -8.10 -11.42
CA GLY A 114 5.58 -9.14 -12.42
C GLY A 114 4.46 -10.11 -12.04
N GLU A 115 3.47 -9.65 -11.27
CA GLU A 115 2.25 -10.39 -10.93
C GLU A 115 2.49 -11.75 -10.26
N GLY A 116 3.56 -11.87 -9.46
CA GLY A 116 3.94 -13.12 -8.80
C GLY A 116 4.53 -14.19 -9.75
N LYS A 117 4.74 -13.86 -11.02
CA LYS A 117 5.34 -14.76 -12.02
C LYS A 117 6.88 -14.64 -12.04
N MET A 118 7.42 -13.59 -11.42
CA MET A 118 8.83 -13.20 -11.50
C MET A 118 9.49 -13.21 -10.13
N ASP A 119 10.41 -14.13 -9.90
CA ASP A 119 11.17 -14.23 -8.66
C ASP A 119 12.59 -13.70 -8.86
N PRO A 120 12.91 -12.50 -8.34
CA PRO A 120 14.26 -11.96 -8.32
C PRO A 120 15.02 -12.22 -7.00
N PHE A 121 14.42 -12.84 -5.97
CA PHE A 121 15.01 -13.00 -4.61
C PHE A 121 15.45 -14.41 -4.19
N SER A 122 14.84 -15.50 -4.70
CA SER A 122 15.18 -16.86 -4.23
C SER A 122 16.67 -17.21 -4.19
N ASP A 123 17.51 -16.77 -5.12
CA ASP A 123 18.94 -17.14 -5.07
C ASP A 123 19.81 -16.20 -4.22
N TRP A 124 19.19 -15.33 -3.42
CA TRP A 124 19.88 -14.54 -2.41
C TRP A 124 20.25 -15.45 -1.23
N GLU A 125 21.40 -15.16 -0.60
CA GLU A 125 22.10 -16.13 0.26
C GLU A 125 21.29 -16.54 1.51
N ASP A 126 20.47 -15.62 2.02
CA ASP A 126 19.67 -15.86 3.21
C ASP A 126 18.25 -16.34 2.88
N LYS A 127 18.04 -17.65 3.03
CA LYS A 127 16.75 -18.31 2.78
C LYS A 127 15.71 -18.04 3.88
N ASN A 128 16.06 -17.31 4.93
CA ASN A 128 15.17 -16.94 6.03
C ASN A 128 14.73 -15.46 5.98
N LYS A 129 15.22 -14.66 5.02
CA LYS A 129 14.83 -13.24 4.90
C LYS A 129 13.58 -13.05 4.05
N ASN A 130 12.72 -12.16 4.53
CA ASN A 130 11.62 -11.57 3.79
C ASN A 130 12.13 -10.32 3.06
N TYR A 131 12.01 -10.30 1.73
CA TYR A 131 12.35 -9.13 0.91
C TYR A 131 11.07 -8.38 0.58
N CYS A 132 11.08 -7.06 0.67
CA CYS A 132 9.86 -6.29 0.42
C CYS A 132 10.10 -5.00 -0.33
N LEU A 133 9.14 -4.70 -1.20
CA LEU A 133 9.16 -3.54 -2.07
C LEU A 133 8.05 -2.58 -1.63
N ILE A 134 8.42 -1.41 -1.11
CA ILE A 134 7.48 -0.34 -0.77
C ILE A 134 7.14 0.37 -2.07
N CYS A 135 6.00 0.04 -2.67
CA CYS A 135 5.57 0.64 -3.92
C CYS A 135 5.13 2.10 -3.72
N LYS A 136 4.19 2.30 -2.78
CA LYS A 136 3.49 3.58 -2.62
C LYS A 136 3.23 3.90 -1.16
N THR A 137 3.56 5.10 -0.72
CA THR A 137 3.09 5.67 0.55
C THR A 137 1.84 6.49 0.30
N ILE A 138 0.75 6.17 0.99
CA ILE A 138 -0.53 6.87 0.84
C ILE A 138 -0.49 8.19 1.62
N LYS A 139 -0.86 9.28 0.96
CA LYS A 139 -1.03 10.61 1.56
C LYS A 139 -2.43 11.13 1.30
N PHE A 140 -2.91 11.99 2.17
CA PHE A 140 -4.16 12.71 1.95
C PHE A 140 -3.85 14.11 1.42
N ASP A 141 -4.72 14.66 0.57
CA ASP A 141 -4.59 16.07 0.19
C ASP A 141 -5.01 16.98 1.35
N LYS A 142 -4.44 18.18 1.43
CA LYS A 142 -4.74 19.15 2.51
C LYS A 142 -6.23 19.53 2.63
N LYS A 143 -7.09 19.17 1.67
CA LYS A 143 -8.54 19.33 1.76
C LYS A 143 -9.20 18.13 2.45
N LEU A 144 -8.74 16.91 2.17
CA LEU A 144 -9.20 15.68 2.83
C LEU A 144 -8.79 15.67 4.30
N GLU A 145 -7.54 16.02 4.62
CA GLU A 145 -7.05 16.17 6.00
C GLU A 145 -7.96 17.12 6.81
N ARG A 146 -8.18 18.34 6.31
CA ARG A 146 -9.08 19.32 6.95
C ARG A 146 -10.53 18.87 7.05
N PHE A 147 -11.00 18.04 6.13
CA PHE A 147 -12.35 17.48 6.19
C PHE A 147 -12.48 16.39 7.26
N ILE A 148 -11.44 15.57 7.47
CA ILE A 148 -11.42 14.61 8.57
C ILE A 148 -11.32 15.38 9.90
N SER A 149 -10.41 16.36 10.00
CA SER A 149 -10.24 17.18 11.21
C SER A 149 -11.50 17.98 11.58
N SER A 150 -12.32 18.43 10.61
CA SER A 150 -13.56 19.15 10.91
C SER A 150 -14.67 18.26 11.50
N HIS A 151 -14.48 16.94 11.53
CA HIS A 151 -15.38 15.97 12.14
C HIS A 151 -14.68 15.17 13.26
N ALA A 152 -13.57 15.67 13.81
CA ALA A 152 -12.85 15.00 14.89
C ALA A 152 -13.70 14.79 16.15
N ASP A 153 -14.57 15.76 16.47
CA ASP A 153 -15.52 15.69 17.58
C ASP A 153 -16.57 14.57 17.37
N ASP A 154 -17.06 14.39 16.14
CA ASP A 154 -17.98 13.30 15.75
C ASP A 154 -17.31 11.91 15.85
N LEU A 155 -15.98 11.85 15.76
CA LEU A 155 -15.18 10.62 15.89
C LEU A 155 -14.73 10.36 17.35
N ASN A 156 -14.96 11.29 18.27
CA ASN A 156 -14.50 11.21 19.66
C ASN A 156 -15.61 10.68 20.58
N LYS A 157 -15.46 9.43 21.04
CA LYS A 157 -16.42 8.77 21.94
C LYS A 157 -16.67 9.57 23.23
N THR A 158 -15.62 10.11 23.85
CA THR A 158 -15.73 10.92 25.09
C THR A 158 -16.52 12.20 24.85
N TYR A 159 -16.28 12.90 23.72
CA TYR A 159 -17.05 14.08 23.35
C TYR A 159 -18.55 13.76 23.18
N LEU A 160 -18.88 12.63 22.55
CA LEU A 160 -20.27 12.19 22.38
C LEU A 160 -20.95 11.89 23.71
N ILE A 161 -20.27 11.25 24.66
CA ILE A 161 -20.81 11.01 26.01
C ILE A 161 -20.97 12.35 26.76
N GLU A 162 -19.90 13.14 26.89
CA GLU A 162 -19.89 14.35 27.72
C GLU A 162 -20.71 15.53 27.17
N LYS A 163 -20.77 15.69 25.85
CA LYS A 163 -21.39 16.87 25.19
C LYS A 163 -22.69 16.56 24.48
N LYS A 164 -22.98 15.30 24.14
CA LYS A 164 -24.28 14.89 23.57
C LYS A 164 -25.13 14.09 24.55
N GLY A 165 -24.58 13.66 25.70
CA GLY A 165 -25.31 12.91 26.72
C GLY A 165 -25.68 11.49 26.29
N LEU A 166 -24.95 10.93 25.30
CA LEU A 166 -25.16 9.56 24.84
C LEU A 166 -24.65 8.56 25.88
N SER A 167 -25.31 7.40 25.96
CA SER A 167 -24.76 6.24 26.67
C SER A 167 -23.50 5.72 25.97
N ASP A 168 -22.72 4.88 26.67
CA ASP A 168 -21.48 4.33 26.15
C ASP A 168 -21.69 3.47 24.87
N GLU A 169 -22.79 2.73 24.82
CA GLU A 169 -23.20 1.87 23.69
C GLU A 169 -23.65 2.70 22.48
N GLU A 170 -24.51 3.71 22.70
CA GLU A 170 -24.93 4.65 21.66
C GLU A 170 -23.73 5.42 21.10
N ALA A 171 -22.83 5.92 21.96
CA ALA A 171 -21.62 6.61 21.55
C ALA A 171 -20.68 5.70 20.74
N THR A 172 -20.54 4.43 21.13
CA THR A 172 -19.75 3.43 20.39
C THR A 172 -20.34 3.18 19.00
N THR A 173 -21.65 3.00 18.91
CA THR A 173 -22.38 2.83 17.64
C THR A 173 -22.24 4.07 16.76
N LYS A 174 -22.34 5.26 17.35
CA LYS A 174 -22.21 6.53 16.62
C LYS A 174 -20.79 6.78 16.11
N VAL A 175 -19.75 6.42 16.86
CA VAL A 175 -18.35 6.46 16.37
C VAL A 175 -18.18 5.47 15.21
N LYS A 176 -18.71 4.24 15.30
CA LYS A 176 -18.68 3.25 14.22
C LYS A 176 -19.30 3.78 12.91
N GLU A 177 -20.48 4.41 13.00
CA GLU A 177 -21.13 5.10 11.86
C GLU A 177 -20.27 6.26 11.32
N ASN A 178 -19.79 7.14 12.21
CA ASN A 178 -19.05 8.34 11.84
C ASN A 178 -17.67 8.00 11.23
N ILE A 179 -17.03 6.90 11.64
CA ILE A 179 -15.82 6.37 10.98
C ILE A 179 -16.13 6.02 9.52
N LYS A 180 -17.21 5.27 9.24
CA LYS A 180 -17.62 4.92 7.86
C LYS A 180 -18.04 6.15 7.04
N LYS A 181 -18.51 7.22 7.68
CA LYS A 181 -18.91 8.49 7.04
C LYS A 181 -17.74 9.43 6.75
N TYR A 182 -16.76 9.53 7.64
CA TYR A 182 -15.73 10.59 7.61
C TYR A 182 -14.30 10.08 7.44
N MET A 183 -14.02 8.79 7.59
CA MET A 183 -12.71 8.18 7.38
C MET A 183 -12.78 7.15 6.25
N VAL A 184 -11.70 6.96 5.50
CA VAL A 184 -11.59 5.82 4.57
C VAL A 184 -11.44 4.57 5.43
N THR A 185 -12.27 3.54 5.26
CA THR A 185 -12.12 2.27 5.98
C THR A 185 -11.50 1.20 5.10
N THR A 186 -11.21 0.02 5.66
CA THR A 186 -10.51 -1.07 4.96
C THR A 186 -11.34 -2.34 4.81
N GLU A 187 -12.65 -2.28 5.05
CA GLU A 187 -13.61 -3.40 5.12
C GLU A 187 -13.41 -4.48 4.03
N LYS A 188 -13.06 -4.06 2.80
CA LYS A 188 -12.98 -4.92 1.61
C LYS A 188 -11.55 -5.18 1.12
N LEU A 189 -10.51 -4.70 1.81
CA LEU A 189 -9.11 -4.72 1.33
C LEU A 189 -8.25 -5.83 1.95
N TYR A 190 -8.64 -6.42 3.09
CA TYR A 190 -7.73 -7.25 3.89
C TYR A 190 -7.80 -8.77 3.70
N VAL A 191 -8.81 -9.30 3.00
CA VAL A 191 -9.17 -10.72 3.13
C VAL A 191 -8.81 -11.60 1.93
N ARG A 192 -7.92 -11.18 1.01
CA ARG A 192 -7.74 -11.86 -0.28
C ARG A 192 -6.29 -12.17 -0.63
N GLU A 193 -5.92 -13.45 -0.57
CA GLU A 193 -4.70 -13.99 -1.21
C GLU A 193 -4.85 -13.87 -2.73
N HIS A 194 -3.79 -13.46 -3.43
CA HIS A 194 -3.92 -13.09 -4.84
C HIS A 194 -3.98 -14.29 -5.80
N SER A 195 -5.07 -14.37 -6.57
CA SER A 195 -5.24 -15.33 -7.67
C SER A 195 -4.73 -14.78 -9.02
N PRO A 196 -3.82 -15.48 -9.73
CA PRO A 196 -3.13 -14.97 -10.92
C PRO A 196 -3.96 -14.97 -12.22
N LYS A 197 -5.30 -15.11 -12.16
CA LYS A 197 -6.16 -15.33 -13.34
C LYS A 197 -7.49 -14.55 -13.29
N HIS A 198 -7.43 -13.23 -13.40
CA HIS A 198 -8.65 -12.40 -13.52
C HIS A 198 -8.63 -11.53 -14.76
N SER A 199 -9.68 -11.69 -15.58
CA SER A 199 -9.91 -10.93 -16.83
C SER A 199 -10.60 -9.58 -16.60
N ASP A 200 -10.97 -9.29 -15.36
CA ASP A 200 -11.64 -8.05 -14.98
C ASP A 200 -10.67 -6.87 -15.08
N LYS A 201 -11.13 -5.79 -15.74
CA LYS A 201 -10.25 -4.68 -16.18
C LYS A 201 -9.66 -3.81 -15.05
N THR A 202 -9.92 -4.14 -13.79
CA THR A 202 -9.39 -3.44 -12.60
C THR A 202 -9.24 -4.43 -11.44
N TYR A 203 -8.13 -4.37 -10.70
CA TYR A 203 -7.92 -5.16 -9.48
C TYR A 203 -8.99 -4.94 -8.41
N TYR A 204 -9.62 -3.75 -8.41
CA TYR A 204 -10.83 -3.48 -7.63
C TYR A 204 -11.96 -4.48 -7.90
N GLY A 205 -12.23 -4.79 -9.18
CA GLY A 205 -13.22 -5.79 -9.57
C GLY A 205 -12.87 -7.16 -9.01
N TYR A 206 -11.61 -7.58 -9.15
CA TYR A 206 -11.12 -8.83 -8.54
C TYR A 206 -11.28 -8.86 -7.00
N LEU A 207 -10.99 -7.76 -6.30
CA LEU A 207 -11.15 -7.71 -4.84
C LEU A 207 -12.63 -7.77 -4.38
N PHE A 208 -13.59 -7.47 -5.26
CA PHE A 208 -15.00 -7.23 -4.89
C PHE A 208 -16.00 -8.21 -5.53
N ASN A 209 -15.70 -8.78 -6.69
CA ASN A 209 -16.62 -9.63 -7.46
C ASN A 209 -16.67 -11.09 -7.00
N GLU A 210 -15.74 -11.49 -6.14
CA GLU A 210 -15.67 -12.81 -5.52
C GLU A 210 -15.77 -12.65 -4.01
N GLU A 211 -16.43 -13.59 -3.34
CA GLU A 211 -16.59 -13.57 -1.90
C GLU A 211 -15.23 -13.72 -1.18
N PRO A 212 -14.99 -12.99 -0.08
CA PRO A 212 -13.83 -13.26 0.77
C PRO A 212 -13.95 -14.66 1.41
N PRO A 213 -12.85 -15.31 1.80
CA PRO A 213 -12.91 -16.52 2.60
C PRO A 213 -13.67 -16.24 3.90
N GLU A 214 -14.40 -17.23 4.40
CA GLU A 214 -15.23 -17.10 5.60
C GLU A 214 -14.37 -16.74 6.82
N ILE A 215 -14.41 -15.46 7.20
CA ILE A 215 -13.94 -14.95 8.48
C ILE A 215 -15.11 -14.84 9.44
N SER A 216 -14.87 -14.92 10.75
CA SER A 216 -15.94 -14.72 11.73
C SER A 216 -16.58 -13.34 11.56
N GLU A 217 -17.90 -13.24 11.74
CA GLU A 217 -18.61 -11.96 11.63
C GLU A 217 -18.07 -10.91 12.62
N GLU A 218 -17.55 -11.33 13.78
CA GLU A 218 -16.81 -10.45 14.71
C GLU A 218 -15.52 -9.88 14.09
N THR A 219 -14.73 -10.72 13.40
CA THR A 219 -13.50 -10.26 12.71
C THR A 219 -13.85 -9.29 11.59
N LYS A 220 -14.88 -9.62 10.80
CA LYS A 220 -15.42 -8.80 9.71
C LYS A 220 -15.95 -7.45 10.22
N GLU A 221 -16.69 -7.46 11.33
CA GLU A 221 -17.17 -6.25 11.99
C GLU A 221 -15.99 -5.37 12.43
N ASN A 222 -15.03 -5.95 13.17
CA ASN A 222 -13.85 -5.23 13.67
C ASN A 222 -12.99 -4.64 12.53
N LEU A 223 -12.81 -5.37 11.42
CA LEU A 223 -12.12 -4.89 10.22
C LEU A 223 -12.89 -3.77 9.49
N SER A 224 -14.22 -3.78 9.55
CA SER A 224 -15.06 -2.78 8.87
C SER A 224 -14.92 -1.36 9.43
N TYR A 225 -14.43 -1.24 10.67
CA TYR A 225 -14.21 0.03 11.37
C TYR A 225 -12.74 0.44 11.50
N GLN A 226 -11.79 -0.30 10.92
CA GLN A 226 -10.39 0.13 10.93
C GLN A 226 -10.20 1.34 10.00
N PRO A 227 -9.81 2.51 10.53
CA PRO A 227 -9.63 3.69 9.71
C PRO A 227 -8.27 3.66 9.03
N PHE A 228 -8.29 3.96 7.73
CA PHE A 228 -7.11 4.17 6.94
C PHE A 228 -6.53 5.57 7.20
N ILE A 229 -5.24 5.66 7.54
CA ILE A 229 -4.58 6.90 7.94
C ILE A 229 -3.45 7.30 6.97
N PRO A 230 -3.12 8.60 6.82
CA PRO A 230 -2.01 9.03 5.98
C PRO A 230 -0.67 8.49 6.49
N GLY A 231 0.26 8.20 5.57
CA GLY A 231 1.54 7.56 5.85
C GLY A 231 1.52 6.03 5.71
N SER A 232 0.34 5.40 5.68
CA SER A 232 0.19 3.96 5.42
C SER A 232 0.84 3.56 4.09
N THR A 233 1.40 2.35 4.01
CA THR A 233 2.21 1.90 2.86
C THR A 233 1.59 0.70 2.15
N ILE A 234 1.51 0.81 0.82
CA ILE A 234 1.30 -0.34 -0.08
C ILE A 234 2.67 -0.92 -0.37
N PHE A 235 2.86 -2.18 -0.01
CA PHE A 235 4.13 -2.90 -0.24
C PHE A 235 3.87 -4.34 -0.67
N VAL A 236 4.84 -4.94 -1.35
CA VAL A 236 4.83 -6.39 -1.66
C VAL A 236 5.81 -7.08 -0.72
N ASN A 237 5.33 -8.07 0.03
CA ASN A 237 6.18 -9.02 0.75
C ASN A 237 6.48 -10.23 -0.15
N MET A 238 7.75 -10.60 -0.22
CA MET A 238 8.31 -11.54 -1.19
C MET A 238 9.13 -12.58 -0.42
N TYR A 239 8.42 -13.50 0.23
CA TYR A 239 9.01 -14.59 1.00
C TYR A 239 9.32 -15.81 0.13
N ARG A 240 10.53 -16.37 0.28
CA ARG A 240 10.92 -17.60 -0.42
C ARG A 240 10.40 -18.84 0.32
N TYR A 241 9.18 -19.27 0.00
CA TYR A 241 8.74 -20.59 0.45
C TYR A 241 9.52 -21.70 -0.28
N LYS A 242 10.01 -22.70 0.45
CA LYS A 242 10.56 -23.93 -0.15
C LYS A 242 9.41 -24.91 -0.34
N ALA A 243 8.81 -24.93 -1.52
CA ALA A 243 7.93 -26.01 -1.93
C ALA A 243 8.71 -27.35 -1.88
N LYS A 244 8.47 -28.14 -0.83
CA LYS A 244 9.01 -29.51 -0.69
C LYS A 244 8.04 -30.50 -0.02
N SER A 245 6.91 -30.03 0.51
CA SER A 245 5.83 -30.84 1.05
C SER A 245 4.63 -30.82 0.10
N THR A 246 4.34 -31.95 -0.54
CA THR A 246 3.21 -32.15 -1.46
C THR A 246 1.84 -32.20 -0.75
N ALA A 247 1.75 -31.66 0.47
CA ALA A 247 0.79 -32.03 1.49
C ALA A 247 0.20 -30.81 2.25
N TRP A 248 0.05 -29.69 1.55
CA TRP A 248 -0.60 -28.49 2.08
C TRP A 248 -1.75 -28.05 1.19
N LYS A 249 -2.91 -27.90 1.82
CA LYS A 249 -4.13 -27.24 1.35
C LYS A 249 -4.89 -26.70 2.55
N VAL A 250 -5.70 -25.66 2.31
CA VAL A 250 -6.80 -25.13 3.15
C VAL A 250 -6.43 -24.02 4.16
N VAL A 251 -7.08 -22.86 3.92
CA VAL A 251 -7.36 -21.68 4.77
C VAL A 251 -6.16 -20.84 5.24
N GLY A 252 -5.87 -19.80 4.43
CA GLY A 252 -5.10 -18.63 4.84
C GLY A 252 -5.99 -17.57 5.49
N ILE A 253 -6.13 -17.61 6.82
CA ILE A 253 -6.66 -16.50 7.63
C ILE A 253 -5.64 -16.24 8.75
N GLY A 254 -4.76 -15.26 8.53
CA GLY A 254 -3.65 -15.01 9.46
C GLY A 254 -2.70 -13.86 9.10
N ALA A 255 -2.93 -13.15 7.98
CA ALA A 255 -2.19 -11.93 7.70
C ALA A 255 -2.70 -10.78 8.60
N ALA A 256 -2.00 -10.55 9.71
CA ALA A 256 -1.91 -9.24 10.37
C ALA A 256 -3.23 -8.57 10.85
N VAL A 257 -4.08 -9.24 11.63
CA VAL A 257 -5.26 -8.57 12.27
C VAL A 257 -4.84 -7.55 13.35
N PHE A 258 -3.57 -7.53 13.76
CA PHE A 258 -3.04 -6.68 14.82
C PHE A 258 -2.65 -5.28 14.30
N GLY A 259 -3.56 -4.33 14.46
CA GLY A 259 -3.31 -2.89 14.26
C GLY A 259 -4.47 -1.97 14.65
N GLY A 260 -5.72 -2.39 14.42
CA GLY A 260 -6.87 -1.48 14.49
C GLY A 260 -7.41 -1.08 15.88
N VAL A 261 -7.21 -1.90 16.92
CA VAL A 261 -7.97 -1.75 18.19
C VAL A 261 -7.49 -0.56 19.05
N LEU A 262 -6.28 -0.03 18.83
CA LEU A 262 -5.72 1.06 19.65
C LEU A 262 -6.16 2.48 19.26
N VAL A 263 -6.84 2.67 18.12
CA VAL A 263 -7.13 4.02 17.59
C VAL A 263 -8.18 4.77 18.42
N VAL A 264 -9.13 4.08 19.05
CA VAL A 264 -10.25 4.73 19.78
C VAL A 264 -9.80 5.32 21.13
N GLY A 265 -8.72 4.79 21.74
CA GLY A 265 -8.17 5.32 23.00
C GLY A 265 -7.09 6.40 22.81
N GLY A 266 -6.33 6.35 21.72
CA GLY A 266 -5.15 7.21 21.52
C GLY A 266 -5.43 8.70 21.28
N LEU A 267 -6.66 9.08 20.92
CA LEU A 267 -7.00 10.47 20.56
C LEU A 267 -7.20 11.43 21.75
N VAL A 268 -7.13 10.93 23.00
CA VAL A 268 -7.74 11.58 24.17
C VAL A 268 -6.84 12.57 24.92
N LEU A 269 -5.51 12.55 24.75
CA LEU A 269 -4.57 13.28 25.63
C LEU A 269 -3.82 14.48 25.01
N ALA A 270 -4.15 14.89 23.78
CA ALA A 270 -3.44 15.99 23.11
C ALA A 270 -3.69 17.45 23.61
N PRO A 271 -4.75 17.81 24.37
CA PRO A 271 -5.04 19.23 24.65
C PRO A 271 -4.97 19.71 26.12
N PHE A 272 -4.27 19.04 27.05
CA PHE A 272 -4.24 19.46 28.48
C PHE A 272 -2.87 19.50 29.21
N THR A 273 -1.77 19.80 28.51
CA THR A 273 -0.48 20.17 29.14
C THR A 273 -0.06 21.60 28.80
N GLY A 274 -0.70 22.58 29.45
CA GLY A 274 -0.28 23.98 29.36
C GLY A 274 0.95 24.27 30.22
N GLY A 275 1.96 24.98 29.69
CA GLY A 275 3.09 25.42 30.53
C GLY A 275 4.40 25.81 29.83
N GLY A 276 4.38 26.89 29.04
CA GLY A 276 5.53 27.81 28.89
C GLY A 276 6.86 27.30 28.28
N SER A 277 7.08 27.58 26.99
CA SER A 277 8.25 28.34 26.50
C SER A 277 8.15 28.62 25.00
N LEU A 278 7.86 29.88 24.65
CA LEU A 278 8.01 30.40 23.29
C LEU A 278 9.38 31.05 23.16
N LEU A 279 10.23 30.59 22.23
CA LEU A 279 11.11 31.44 21.40
C LEU A 279 11.83 30.59 20.32
N VAL A 280 11.41 30.78 19.05
CA VAL A 280 12.21 30.73 17.79
C VAL A 280 13.18 29.54 17.60
N SER A 281 12.88 28.57 16.72
CA SER A 281 13.30 28.67 15.32
C SER A 281 12.66 27.64 14.36
N SER A 282 12.03 28.14 13.30
CA SER A 282 11.82 27.56 11.94
C SER A 282 11.53 26.05 11.70
N ALA A 283 10.42 25.82 10.97
CA ALA A 283 10.23 24.76 9.96
C ALA A 283 9.70 23.35 10.37
N GLY A 284 8.80 23.30 11.36
CA GLY A 284 7.44 22.76 11.16
C GLY A 284 7.21 21.34 10.59
N TRP A 285 7.40 20.30 11.42
CA TRP A 285 6.72 18.99 11.32
C TRP A 285 6.48 18.43 12.74
N SER A 286 5.35 18.76 13.39
CA SER A 286 5.08 18.27 14.77
C SER A 286 3.60 18.29 15.19
N ILE A 287 2.79 17.35 14.70
CA ILE A 287 1.51 16.94 15.33
C ILE A 287 1.39 15.38 15.41
N PHE A 288 2.47 14.61 15.18
CA PHE A 288 2.43 13.13 15.13
C PHE A 288 3.49 12.43 16.00
N ALA A 289 4.04 13.11 17.02
CA ALA A 289 5.10 12.57 17.87
C ALA A 289 4.73 12.59 19.37
N ALA A 290 3.73 11.79 19.76
CA ALA A 290 3.35 11.64 21.19
C ALA A 290 2.54 10.35 21.52
N SER A 291 3.03 9.15 21.15
CA SER A 291 2.51 7.89 21.73
C SER A 291 3.46 6.70 21.51
N ALA A 292 4.61 6.70 22.18
CA ALA A 292 5.55 5.58 22.17
C ALA A 292 5.82 5.06 23.59
N ALA A 293 4.76 4.62 24.30
CA ALA A 293 4.86 3.79 25.51
C ALA A 293 3.46 3.37 26.03
N THR A 294 3.01 2.14 25.71
CA THR A 294 2.52 1.14 26.69
C THR A 294 2.05 -0.11 25.95
N ILE A 295 2.76 -1.24 26.13
CA ILE A 295 2.36 -2.57 25.65
C ILE A 295 2.10 -3.42 26.88
N ALA A 296 0.87 -3.89 27.08
CA ALA A 296 0.58 -5.11 27.83
C ALA A 296 -0.87 -5.61 27.62
N ALA A 297 -0.94 -6.91 27.27
CA ALA A 297 -1.95 -7.88 27.72
C ALA A 297 -3.19 -8.24 26.84
N MET A 298 -3.29 -9.56 26.69
CA MET A 298 -4.48 -10.44 26.56
C MET A 298 -4.91 -10.95 25.17
N THR A 299 -4.89 -12.29 25.06
CA THR A 299 -5.16 -13.12 23.87
C THR A 299 -6.17 -14.24 24.16
N VAL A 300 -7.19 -14.41 23.29
CA VAL A 300 -8.06 -15.60 22.99
C VAL A 300 -8.66 -15.35 21.57
N GLY A 301 -9.05 -16.29 20.69
CA GLY A 301 -8.86 -17.75 20.61
C GLY A 301 -9.97 -18.48 19.80
N VAL A 302 -9.83 -19.81 19.62
CA VAL A 302 -10.91 -20.83 19.37
C VAL A 302 -11.52 -21.01 17.94
N LEU A 303 -11.14 -22.14 17.28
CA LEU A 303 -11.87 -23.11 16.38
C LEU A 303 -12.65 -22.64 15.11
N GLY A 304 -12.78 -23.38 13.99
CA GLY A 304 -12.11 -24.61 13.48
C GLY A 304 -12.96 -25.51 12.49
N GLY A 305 -12.41 -25.89 11.31
CA GLY A 305 -12.74 -27.14 10.55
C GLY A 305 -13.28 -27.11 9.09
N GLY A 306 -12.77 -27.98 8.18
CA GLY A 306 -13.58 -28.56 7.04
C GLY A 306 -13.08 -28.68 5.57
N LEU A 307 -12.26 -29.69 5.21
CA LEU A 307 -12.25 -30.51 3.93
C LEU A 307 -12.18 -29.93 2.46
N ALA A 308 -11.12 -30.36 1.71
CA ALA A 308 -11.14 -31.05 0.37
C ALA A 308 -10.33 -30.51 -0.89
N LEU A 309 -9.21 -31.20 -1.21
CA LEU A 309 -8.70 -31.72 -2.53
C LEU A 309 -8.08 -30.86 -3.70
N TYR A 310 -7.17 -31.53 -4.45
CA TYR A 310 -6.53 -31.29 -5.79
C TYR A 310 -5.28 -30.38 -6.03
N ALA A 311 -4.10 -31.02 -6.06
CA ALA A 311 -2.93 -31.00 -6.98
C ALA A 311 -2.26 -29.72 -7.62
N THR A 312 -0.99 -29.48 -7.22
CA THR A 312 0.27 -29.18 -8.00
C THR A 312 0.37 -28.15 -9.14
N VAL A 313 1.31 -27.18 -9.06
CA VAL A 313 2.50 -26.89 -9.94
C VAL A 313 3.44 -25.88 -9.24
N ASP A 314 4.78 -26.03 -9.29
CA ASP A 314 5.74 -25.03 -8.76
C ASP A 314 5.53 -23.58 -9.27
N LYS A 315 5.13 -22.66 -8.39
CA LYS A 315 5.18 -21.19 -8.64
C LYS A 315 5.86 -20.45 -7.48
N ALA A 316 6.79 -19.56 -7.79
CA ALA A 316 7.60 -18.86 -6.78
C ALA A 316 6.84 -17.78 -5.96
N PHE A 317 5.63 -17.40 -6.39
CA PHE A 317 4.65 -16.64 -5.61
C PHE A 317 3.25 -17.24 -5.80
N GLU A 318 3.15 -18.56 -5.87
CA GLU A 318 1.91 -19.11 -5.31
C GLU A 318 1.86 -18.65 -3.86
N SER A 319 0.70 -18.11 -3.45
CA SER A 319 0.39 -18.10 -2.03
C SER A 319 0.63 -19.53 -1.55
N CYS A 320 1.48 -19.69 -0.53
CA CYS A 320 1.35 -20.89 0.27
C CYS A 320 -0.08 -20.83 0.82
N GLU A 321 -0.97 -21.68 0.33
CA GLU A 321 -2.35 -21.79 0.80
C GLU A 321 -2.29 -22.02 2.32
N GLY A 322 -2.51 -20.95 3.11
CA GLY A 322 -2.37 -20.98 4.57
C GLY A 322 -1.27 -20.11 5.19
N CYS A 323 -0.19 -19.76 4.47
CA CYS A 323 0.93 -19.03 5.11
C CYS A 323 0.73 -17.50 5.14
N GLY A 324 0.05 -16.87 4.18
CA GLY A 324 -0.19 -15.40 4.15
C GLY A 324 1.04 -14.46 4.03
N ILE A 325 2.28 -14.98 3.91
CA ILE A 325 3.55 -14.20 3.96
C ILE A 325 4.00 -13.67 2.59
N GLY A 326 3.33 -14.04 1.49
CA GLY A 326 3.68 -13.62 0.14
C GLY A 326 2.52 -12.89 -0.50
N GLY A 327 2.79 -11.72 -1.11
CA GLY A 327 1.80 -10.94 -1.83
C GLY A 327 1.84 -9.46 -1.50
N ILE A 328 0.81 -8.76 -1.97
CA ILE A 328 0.63 -7.33 -1.72
C ILE A 328 -0.14 -7.09 -0.41
N GLN A 329 0.36 -6.18 0.40
CA GLN A 329 -0.18 -5.87 1.72
C GLN A 329 -0.23 -4.35 1.95
N LEU A 330 -1.04 -3.94 2.92
CA LEU A 330 -1.34 -2.56 3.25
C LEU A 330 -1.08 -2.30 4.73
N LEU A 331 0.09 -1.74 5.04
CA LEU A 331 0.54 -1.49 6.42
C LEU A 331 0.19 -0.08 6.91
N PRO A 332 -0.24 0.07 8.19
CA PRO A 332 -0.29 1.36 8.85
C PRO A 332 1.11 2.00 8.99
N PRO A 333 1.23 3.34 9.10
CA PRO A 333 2.51 4.03 9.24
C PRO A 333 3.27 3.73 10.54
N TYR A 334 2.57 3.24 11.56
CA TYR A 334 3.10 3.00 12.91
C TYR A 334 3.59 1.56 13.13
N VAL A 335 3.35 0.63 12.20
CA VAL A 335 3.85 -0.75 12.29
C VAL A 335 5.27 -0.76 11.74
N PRO A 336 6.32 -0.95 12.57
CA PRO A 336 7.68 -1.00 12.06
C PRO A 336 7.88 -2.28 11.25
N LEU A 337 8.47 -2.15 10.07
CA LEU A 337 8.68 -3.29 9.15
C LEU A 337 9.54 -4.42 9.76
N SER A 338 10.32 -4.14 10.80
CA SER A 338 11.08 -5.13 11.57
C SER A 338 10.25 -5.89 12.62
N GLU A 339 8.97 -5.55 12.83
CA GLU A 339 8.11 -6.24 13.79
C GLU A 339 7.87 -7.69 13.36
N GLU A 340 8.05 -8.62 14.30
CA GLU A 340 7.87 -10.04 14.06
C GLU A 340 6.40 -10.43 14.16
N GLN A 341 5.88 -11.02 13.09
CA GLN A 341 4.60 -11.69 13.08
C GLN A 341 4.77 -13.14 13.53
N LYS A 342 3.91 -13.61 14.44
CA LYS A 342 3.83 -15.03 14.80
C LYS A 342 2.97 -15.76 13.75
N ILE A 343 3.62 -16.39 12.78
CA ILE A 343 2.96 -17.06 11.65
C ILE A 343 3.00 -18.58 11.87
N CYS A 344 1.88 -19.26 11.62
CA CYS A 344 1.88 -20.71 11.63
C CYS A 344 2.61 -21.25 10.38
N VAL A 345 3.59 -22.13 10.57
CA VAL A 345 4.44 -22.66 9.50
C VAL A 345 4.24 -24.16 9.27
N GLU A 346 3.78 -24.90 10.28
CA GLU A 346 3.46 -26.33 10.16
C GLU A 346 2.23 -26.68 11.03
N ASP A 347 1.48 -27.68 10.58
CA ASP A 347 0.39 -28.36 11.31
C ASP A 347 -0.73 -27.47 11.90
N CYS A 348 -1.02 -26.33 11.25
CA CYS A 348 -1.97 -25.29 11.69
C CYS A 348 -3.41 -25.74 11.98
N ASN A 349 -3.82 -26.87 11.39
CA ASN A 349 -5.16 -27.47 11.56
C ASN A 349 -5.15 -28.66 12.55
N THR A 350 -4.02 -28.94 13.20
CA THR A 350 -3.86 -30.01 14.21
C THR A 350 -3.88 -29.43 15.63
N GLY A 351 -3.83 -30.30 16.64
CA GLY A 351 -3.70 -29.89 18.03
C GLY A 351 -2.32 -29.34 18.44
N ASP A 352 -1.31 -29.38 17.55
CA ASP A 352 0.05 -28.89 17.82
C ASP A 352 0.58 -27.98 16.68
N PRO A 353 -0.05 -26.80 16.48
CA PRO A 353 0.34 -25.86 15.43
C PRO A 353 1.71 -25.24 15.73
N LYS A 354 2.67 -25.40 14.81
CA LYS A 354 4.02 -24.85 14.96
C LYS A 354 4.07 -23.43 14.39
N TYR A 355 4.45 -22.48 15.24
CA TYR A 355 4.62 -21.08 14.85
C TYR A 355 6.08 -20.69 14.69
N LYS A 356 6.35 -19.81 13.75
CA LYS A 356 7.61 -19.10 13.60
C LYS A 356 7.36 -17.60 13.66
N ASN A 357 8.20 -16.90 14.40
CA ASN A 357 8.28 -15.45 14.32
C ASN A 357 8.99 -15.06 13.02
N ILE A 358 8.35 -14.22 12.21
CA ILE A 358 8.83 -13.80 10.90
C ILE A 358 8.58 -12.29 10.78
N PRO A 359 9.60 -11.45 10.54
CA PRO A 359 9.40 -10.01 10.40
C PRO A 359 8.55 -9.67 9.17
N TYR A 360 7.69 -8.66 9.24
CA TYR A 360 6.97 -8.13 8.07
C TYR A 360 7.93 -7.88 6.90
N CYS A 361 9.10 -7.32 7.20
CA CYS A 361 10.21 -7.18 6.26
C CYS A 361 11.58 -7.35 6.92
N SER A 362 12.40 -8.26 6.39
CA SER A 362 13.81 -8.36 6.78
C SER A 362 14.69 -7.37 6.02
N LEU A 363 14.34 -7.06 4.76
CA LEU A 363 15.10 -6.12 3.93
C LEU A 363 14.20 -5.43 2.89
N ILE A 364 14.26 -4.09 2.88
CA ILE A 364 13.61 -3.28 1.85
C ILE A 364 14.53 -3.21 0.62
N VAL A 365 13.98 -3.41 -0.58
CA VAL A 365 14.75 -3.58 -1.83
C VAL A 365 14.45 -2.50 -2.90
N ASN A 366 13.95 -1.34 -2.48
CA ASN A 366 13.71 -0.15 -3.32
C ASN A 366 14.99 0.63 -3.65
#